data_AF-A0A7J0GGW1-F1
#
_entry.id   AF-A0A7J0GGW1-F1
#
_cell.length_a   1.000
_cell.length_b   1.000
_cell.length_c   1.000
_cell.angle_alpha   90.00
_cell.angle_beta   90.00
_cell.angle_gamma   90.00
#
_symmetry.space_group_name_H-M   'P 1'
#
loop_
_entity.id
_entity.type
_entity.pdbx_description
1 polymer ?
#
loop_
_entity_poly.entity_id
_entity_poly.type
_entity_poly.pdbx_seq_one_letter_code
_entity_poly.pdbx_strand_id
1 'polypeptide(L)'
;MGSLRNGGERGQHEGREEETEPILVEKSQRFCMFPIRYSQLWEMYKKAEASFWTAEEVDLSLDVQHWDTLSDSEKHFISHVLAFFAASDGIVLENLAARFINDVQIPEARAFYGFQIAMENIHSEMYSLLLETYIKDSREKHRLFNAIENIPCIAQKAKWALEWIQSSTLFAERLVAFACVEGIFFSGSLLQNRLQWEKVHHIVHEAVEIETEFVCEALPCALIGMNSALMSQYIKFVADRLLVALGYQRKYNVENPFDWMEFISLQGKANFFERRVGDYQKSSVMSSIQDGCKEFCLQNRRGLLVVGFITTLQCRC
;
A
#
# COMPACT_ATOMS: atom_id res chain seq x y z
N MET A 1 -15.56 35.90 -43.16
CA MET A 1 -14.35 35.34 -42.51
C MET A 1 -14.51 35.53 -41.02
N GLY A 2 -15.06 34.51 -40.35
CA GLY A 2 -15.32 34.52 -38.92
C GLY A 2 -14.12 34.00 -38.16
N SER A 3 -13.63 34.81 -37.22
CA SER A 3 -12.74 34.42 -36.13
C SER A 3 -13.58 33.80 -35.03
N LEU A 4 -13.10 32.74 -34.37
CA LEU A 4 -12.72 32.78 -32.95
C LEU A 4 -12.20 31.41 -32.49
N ARG A 5 -11.07 31.47 -31.81
CA ARG A 5 -10.36 30.40 -31.10
C ARG A 5 -11.25 29.84 -29.99
N ASN A 6 -11.28 28.52 -29.84
CA ASN A 6 -11.74 27.88 -28.61
C ASN A 6 -10.86 26.64 -28.36
N GLY A 7 -9.94 26.75 -27.40
CA GLY A 7 -8.99 25.67 -27.09
C GLY A 7 -7.99 25.96 -25.96
N GLY A 8 -8.07 27.10 -25.27
CA GLY A 8 -7.10 27.51 -24.26
C GLY A 8 -7.62 27.69 -22.83
N GLU A 9 -8.94 27.59 -22.59
CA GLU A 9 -9.51 28.00 -21.29
C GLU A 9 -9.58 26.88 -20.24
N ARG A 10 -9.57 25.59 -20.62
CA ARG A 10 -9.68 24.49 -19.64
C ARG A 10 -8.48 24.40 -18.69
N GLY A 11 -7.26 24.54 -19.19
CA GLY A 11 -6.05 24.40 -18.37
C GLY A 11 -5.76 25.57 -17.42
N GLN A 12 -6.34 26.76 -17.65
CA GLN A 12 -6.16 27.92 -16.77
C GLN A 12 -7.17 27.97 -15.62
N HIS A 13 -8.33 27.34 -15.78
CA HIS A 13 -9.36 27.28 -14.74
C HIS A 13 -9.05 26.21 -13.69
N GLU A 14 -8.59 25.03 -14.12
CA GLU A 14 -8.22 23.91 -13.25
C GLU A 14 -7.03 24.25 -12.33
N GLY A 15 -6.01 24.97 -12.82
CA GLY A 15 -4.87 25.41 -11.99
C GLY A 15 -5.21 26.49 -10.95
N ARG A 16 -6.27 27.27 -11.14
CA ARG A 16 -6.75 28.27 -10.16
C ARG A 16 -7.51 27.63 -8.99
N GLU A 17 -8.13 26.47 -9.20
CA GLU A 17 -8.87 25.76 -8.15
C GLU A 17 -7.91 25.08 -7.15
N GLU A 18 -6.76 24.58 -7.60
CA GLU A 18 -5.71 24.03 -6.73
C GLU A 18 -5.12 25.06 -5.76
N GLU A 19 -4.92 26.31 -6.20
CA GLU A 19 -4.40 27.40 -5.36
C GLU A 19 -5.32 27.74 -4.17
N THR A 20 -6.56 27.26 -4.18
CA THR A 20 -7.52 27.48 -3.09
C THR A 20 -7.64 26.31 -2.11
N GLU A 21 -7.06 25.14 -2.43
CA GLU A 21 -7.16 23.94 -1.61
C GLU A 21 -6.44 24.12 -0.26
N PRO A 22 -7.14 23.99 0.90
CA PRO A 22 -6.53 24.23 2.20
C PRO A 22 -5.32 23.34 2.53
N ILE A 23 -5.22 22.18 1.87
CA ILE A 23 -4.11 21.24 2.00
C ILE A 23 -2.86 21.70 1.24
N LEU A 24 -3.02 22.51 0.18
CA LEU A 24 -1.95 23.01 -0.68
C LEU A 24 -1.56 24.46 -0.39
N VAL A 25 -2.46 25.24 0.20
CA VAL A 25 -2.22 26.66 0.50
C VAL A 25 -1.08 26.82 1.52
N GLU A 26 0.00 27.47 1.09
CA GLU A 26 1.12 27.82 1.94
C GLU A 26 0.67 28.81 3.03
N LYS A 27 0.63 28.35 4.27
CA LYS A 27 0.30 29.19 5.42
C LYS A 27 1.60 29.64 6.08
N SER A 28 1.87 30.92 5.96
CA SER A 28 2.93 31.63 6.69
C SER A 28 2.96 31.20 8.17
N GLN A 29 4.07 30.53 8.55
CA GLN A 29 4.59 30.42 9.91
C GLN A 29 3.99 29.41 10.90
N ARG A 30 3.53 28.23 10.46
CA ARG A 30 3.25 27.12 11.41
C ARG A 30 4.33 26.04 11.40
N PHE A 31 5.48 26.36 11.98
CA PHE A 31 6.53 25.37 12.29
C PHE A 31 6.26 24.60 13.59
N CYS A 32 5.39 25.13 14.46
CA CYS A 32 4.96 24.44 15.67
C CYS A 32 3.76 23.54 15.40
N MET A 33 3.84 22.28 15.86
CA MET A 33 2.75 21.31 15.69
C MET A 33 1.48 21.73 16.45
N PHE A 34 1.61 22.35 17.62
CA PHE A 34 0.49 22.77 18.45
C PHE A 34 0.08 24.22 18.22
N PRO A 35 -1.22 24.57 18.40
CA PRO A 35 -2.35 23.68 18.70
C PRO A 35 -2.83 22.90 17.46
N ILE A 36 -3.20 21.62 17.63
CA ILE A 36 -3.72 20.76 16.55
C ILE A 36 -4.99 21.36 15.95
N ARG A 37 -5.04 21.48 14.61
CA ARG A 37 -6.19 22.03 13.86
C ARG A 37 -7.01 20.94 13.17
N TYR A 38 -6.39 19.83 12.80
CA TYR A 38 -7.04 18.70 12.13
C TYR A 38 -6.92 17.44 12.99
N SER A 39 -7.86 17.26 13.94
CA SER A 39 -7.80 16.16 14.91
C SER A 39 -7.86 14.78 14.26
N GLN A 40 -8.69 14.61 13.22
CA GLN A 40 -8.80 13.32 12.50
C GLN A 40 -7.46 12.91 11.85
N LEU A 41 -6.75 13.86 11.24
CA LEU A 41 -5.41 13.62 10.70
C LEU A 41 -4.41 13.25 11.78
N TRP A 42 -4.47 13.97 12.90
CA TRP A 42 -3.58 13.71 14.02
C TRP A 42 -3.83 12.34 14.65
N GLU A 43 -5.09 11.94 14.80
CA GLU A 43 -5.48 10.60 15.28
C GLU A 43 -4.95 9.50 14.35
N MET A 44 -5.02 9.70 13.03
CA MET A 44 -4.44 8.76 12.07
C MET A 44 -2.92 8.68 12.19
N TYR A 45 -2.23 9.82 12.32
CA TYR A 45 -0.80 9.83 12.58
C TYR A 45 -0.47 9.09 13.87
N LYS A 46 -1.24 9.29 14.94
CA LYS A 46 -1.06 8.56 16.21
C LYS A 46 -1.35 7.08 16.09
N LYS A 47 -2.31 6.68 15.25
CA LYS A 47 -2.57 5.29 14.95
C LYS A 47 -1.39 4.66 14.21
N ALA A 48 -0.89 5.32 13.17
CA ALA A 48 0.30 4.90 12.43
C ALA A 48 1.52 4.77 13.35
N GLU A 49 1.78 5.79 14.17
CA GLU A 49 2.88 5.79 15.14
C GLU A 49 2.77 4.63 16.16
N ALA A 50 1.55 4.29 16.59
CA ALA A 50 1.32 3.16 17.49
C ALA A 50 1.58 1.79 16.84
N SER A 51 1.59 1.74 15.51
CA SER A 51 1.85 0.54 14.69
C SER A 51 3.33 0.41 14.27
N PHE A 52 4.24 1.21 14.84
CA PHE A 52 5.68 1.12 14.55
C PHE A 52 6.25 -0.28 14.84
N TRP A 53 7.10 -0.76 13.94
CA TRP A 53 7.84 -2.02 14.07
C TRP A 53 9.18 -1.91 13.33
N THR A 54 10.16 -2.77 13.66
CA THR A 54 11.43 -2.85 12.92
C THR A 54 11.67 -4.22 12.28
N ALA A 55 12.56 -4.26 11.29
CA ALA A 55 12.86 -5.46 10.54
C ALA A 55 13.32 -6.64 11.44
N GLU A 56 14.08 -6.32 12.48
CA GLU A 56 14.63 -7.28 13.44
C GLU A 56 13.57 -7.96 14.31
N GLU A 57 12.37 -7.41 14.40
CA GLU A 57 11.26 -8.04 15.12
C GLU A 57 10.73 -9.29 14.41
N VAL A 58 11.07 -9.47 13.13
CA VAL A 58 10.62 -10.61 12.31
C VAL A 58 11.66 -11.73 12.31
N ASP A 59 11.36 -12.81 13.03
CA ASP A 59 12.18 -14.04 13.00
C ASP A 59 11.97 -14.81 11.68
N LEU A 60 13.09 -15.04 10.96
CA LEU A 60 13.16 -15.80 9.71
C LEU A 60 13.89 -17.14 9.86
N SER A 61 14.28 -17.53 11.08
CA SER A 61 15.12 -18.71 11.34
C SER A 61 14.50 -20.03 10.84
N LEU A 62 13.17 -20.13 10.91
CA LEU A 62 12.41 -21.29 10.45
C LEU A 62 12.01 -21.20 8.96
N ASP A 63 12.09 -20.01 8.38
CA ASP A 63 11.55 -19.75 7.04
C ASP A 63 12.37 -20.46 5.95
N VAL A 64 13.68 -20.60 6.14
CA VAL A 64 14.55 -21.34 5.21
C VAL A 64 14.12 -22.81 5.08
N GLN A 65 13.74 -23.45 6.19
CA GLN A 65 13.31 -24.84 6.18
C GLN A 65 11.99 -25.01 5.42
N HIS A 66 11.05 -24.09 5.63
CA HIS A 66 9.79 -24.10 4.89
C HIS A 66 9.97 -23.73 3.41
N TRP A 67 10.86 -22.79 3.11
CA TRP A 67 11.18 -22.44 1.73
C TRP A 67 11.62 -23.67 0.96
N ASP A 68 12.49 -24.50 1.56
CA ASP A 68 12.99 -25.72 0.90
C ASP A 68 11.87 -26.75 0.61
N THR A 69 10.77 -26.76 1.38
CA THR A 69 9.62 -27.68 1.14
C THR A 69 8.63 -27.19 0.08
N LEU A 70 8.74 -25.93 -0.37
CA LEU A 70 7.88 -25.39 -1.42
C LEU A 70 8.21 -25.98 -2.79
N SER A 71 7.17 -26.11 -3.62
CA SER A 71 7.30 -26.43 -5.03
C SER A 71 7.98 -25.30 -5.82
N ASP A 72 8.55 -25.63 -6.97
CA ASP A 72 9.21 -24.63 -7.82
C ASP A 72 8.24 -23.54 -8.32
N SER A 73 6.96 -23.89 -8.53
CA SER A 73 5.93 -22.91 -8.88
C SER A 73 5.62 -21.94 -7.75
N GLU A 74 5.55 -22.43 -6.50
CA GLU A 74 5.34 -21.58 -5.33
C GLU A 74 6.56 -20.68 -5.08
N LYS A 75 7.78 -21.23 -5.20
CA LYS A 75 9.03 -20.46 -5.08
C LYS A 75 9.10 -19.38 -6.15
N HIS A 76 8.78 -19.71 -7.40
CA HIS A 76 8.74 -18.76 -8.50
C HIS A 76 7.73 -17.63 -8.23
N PHE A 77 6.52 -17.96 -7.80
CA PHE A 77 5.51 -16.96 -7.45
C PHE A 77 6.01 -16.03 -6.34
N ILE A 78 6.44 -16.59 -5.20
CA ILE A 78 6.86 -15.80 -4.04
C ILE A 78 8.08 -14.94 -4.36
N SER A 79 9.08 -15.48 -5.06
CA SER A 79 10.29 -14.71 -5.38
C SER A 79 9.99 -13.50 -6.27
N HIS A 80 9.08 -13.64 -7.24
CA HIS A 80 8.69 -12.54 -8.14
C HIS A 80 7.79 -11.52 -7.42
N VAL A 81 6.94 -11.96 -6.48
CA VAL A 81 6.18 -11.06 -5.60
C VAL A 81 7.12 -10.23 -4.72
N LEU A 82 8.10 -10.86 -4.07
CA LEU A 82 9.07 -10.17 -3.23
C LEU A 82 9.93 -9.19 -4.04
N ALA A 83 10.33 -9.59 -5.25
CA ALA A 83 11.08 -8.73 -6.17
C ALA A 83 10.27 -7.52 -6.62
N PHE A 84 8.98 -7.69 -6.91
CA PHE A 84 8.06 -6.59 -7.20
C PHE A 84 8.01 -5.60 -6.04
N PHE A 85 7.82 -6.09 -4.81
CA PHE A 85 7.72 -5.23 -3.64
C PHE A 85 9.01 -4.49 -3.30
N ALA A 86 10.15 -5.19 -3.31
CA ALA A 86 11.45 -4.58 -3.06
C ALA A 86 11.74 -3.42 -4.02
N ALA A 87 11.31 -3.53 -5.29
CA ALA A 87 11.47 -2.49 -6.27
C ALA A 87 10.39 -1.38 -6.20
N SER A 88 9.14 -1.75 -5.86
CA SER A 88 8.01 -0.82 -5.85
C SER A 88 8.02 0.15 -4.67
N ASP A 89 8.45 -0.29 -3.49
CA ASP A 89 8.53 0.58 -2.30
C ASP A 89 9.48 1.77 -2.55
N GLY A 90 10.52 1.60 -3.36
CA GLY A 90 11.40 2.69 -3.78
C GLY A 90 10.68 3.76 -4.63
N ILE A 91 9.78 3.35 -5.51
CA ILE A 91 8.96 4.25 -6.35
C ILE A 91 7.96 5.03 -5.49
N VAL A 92 7.32 4.34 -4.54
CA VAL A 92 6.37 4.93 -3.58
C VAL A 92 7.08 5.96 -2.70
N LEU A 93 8.25 5.61 -2.18
CA LEU A 93 9.09 6.48 -1.37
C LEU A 93 9.47 7.76 -2.12
N GLU A 94 9.89 7.64 -3.38
CA GLU A 94 10.24 8.79 -4.22
C GLU A 94 9.03 9.72 -4.41
N ASN A 95 7.84 9.17 -4.65
CA ASN A 95 6.63 9.98 -4.78
C ASN A 95 6.26 10.73 -3.49
N LEU A 96 6.32 10.03 -2.35
CA LEU A 96 6.02 10.60 -1.04
C LEU A 96 6.98 11.74 -0.69
N ALA A 97 8.29 11.48 -0.86
CA ALA A 97 9.36 12.39 -0.46
C ALA A 97 9.57 13.54 -1.45
N ALA A 98 9.47 13.30 -2.75
CA ALA A 98 9.72 14.32 -3.76
C ALA A 98 8.47 15.14 -4.09
N ARG A 99 7.26 14.59 -3.93
CA ARG A 99 6.01 15.28 -4.31
C ARG A 99 5.07 15.52 -3.16
N PHE A 100 4.46 14.49 -2.59
CA PHE A 100 3.34 14.69 -1.65
C PHE A 100 3.71 15.51 -0.41
N ILE A 101 4.86 15.25 0.20
CA ILE A 101 5.29 16.01 1.38
C ILE A 101 5.59 17.49 1.08
N ASN A 102 6.01 17.78 -0.16
CA ASN A 102 6.30 19.13 -0.64
C ASN A 102 5.02 19.89 -1.00
N ASP A 103 4.06 19.22 -1.64
CA ASP A 103 2.76 19.80 -2.02
C ASP A 103 1.92 20.12 -0.77
N VAL A 104 1.86 19.19 0.19
CA VAL A 104 0.99 19.30 1.37
C VAL A 104 1.58 20.25 2.40
N GLN A 105 0.82 21.28 2.78
CA GLN A 105 1.26 22.34 3.71
C GLN A 105 0.75 22.15 5.15
N ILE A 106 -0.17 21.20 5.38
CA ILE A 106 -0.74 20.95 6.70
C ILE A 106 0.26 20.16 7.57
N PRO A 107 0.70 20.68 8.74
CA PRO A 107 1.68 20.00 9.60
C PRO A 107 1.26 18.60 10.06
N GLU A 108 -0.03 18.42 10.38
CA GLU A 108 -0.57 17.13 10.81
C GLU A 108 -0.49 16.08 9.69
N ALA A 109 -0.75 16.46 8.43
CA ALA A 109 -0.61 15.56 7.28
C ALA A 109 0.87 15.30 6.96
N ARG A 110 1.74 16.31 7.07
CA ARG A 110 3.20 16.13 6.94
C ARG A 110 3.77 15.17 7.99
N ALA A 111 3.26 15.20 9.22
CA ALA A 111 3.64 14.25 10.27
C ALA A 111 3.28 12.81 9.87
N PHE A 112 2.07 12.60 9.34
CA PHE A 112 1.64 11.32 8.81
C PHE A 112 2.55 10.84 7.67
N TYR A 113 2.77 11.68 6.64
CA TYR A 113 3.61 11.30 5.51
C TYR A 113 5.08 11.09 5.89
N GLY A 114 5.61 11.86 6.84
CA GLY A 114 6.95 11.66 7.37
C GLY A 114 7.10 10.29 8.05
N PHE A 115 6.09 9.86 8.79
CA PHE A 115 6.07 8.53 9.39
C PHE A 115 5.89 7.42 8.33
N GLN A 116 5.02 7.64 7.34
CA GLN A 116 4.85 6.71 6.22
C GLN A 116 6.17 6.49 5.47
N ILE A 117 6.92 7.56 5.16
CA ILE A 117 8.26 7.48 4.54
C ILE A 117 9.21 6.63 5.38
N ALA A 118 9.18 6.76 6.71
CA ALA A 118 10.01 5.94 7.59
C ALA A 118 9.61 4.45 7.52
N MET A 119 8.31 4.16 7.53
CA MET A 119 7.80 2.79 7.40
C MET A 119 8.10 2.16 6.03
N GLU A 120 8.05 2.92 4.94
CA GLU A 120 8.41 2.39 3.62
C GLU A 120 9.89 2.00 3.51
N ASN A 121 10.79 2.70 4.22
CA ASN A 121 12.18 2.25 4.31
C ASN A 121 12.30 0.91 5.04
N ILE A 122 11.54 0.72 6.12
CA ILE A 122 11.51 -0.55 6.87
C ILE A 122 10.91 -1.67 6.00
N HIS A 123 9.87 -1.38 5.22
CA HIS A 123 9.31 -2.33 4.26
C HIS A 123 10.32 -2.75 3.20
N SER A 124 11.03 -1.77 2.61
CA SER A 124 12.07 -2.02 1.61
C SER A 124 13.22 -2.88 2.17
N GLU A 125 13.67 -2.59 3.40
CA GLU A 125 14.64 -3.42 4.12
C GLU A 125 14.13 -4.86 4.30
N MET A 126 12.88 -5.00 4.74
CA MET A 126 12.29 -6.31 5.00
C MET A 126 12.13 -7.18 3.78
N TYR A 127 11.67 -6.62 2.66
CA TYR A 127 11.59 -7.37 1.40
C TYR A 127 12.97 -7.75 0.89
N SER A 128 13.96 -6.88 1.06
CA SER A 128 15.35 -7.16 0.71
C SER A 128 15.92 -8.29 1.57
N LEU A 129 15.65 -8.29 2.87
CA LEU A 129 16.06 -9.35 3.80
C LEU A 129 15.42 -10.70 3.45
N LEU A 130 14.14 -10.70 3.08
CA LEU A 130 13.43 -11.91 2.63
C LEU A 130 14.06 -12.49 1.35
N LEU A 131 14.34 -11.64 0.35
CA LEU A 131 15.04 -12.06 -0.87
C LEU A 131 16.46 -12.58 -0.56
N GLU A 132 17.19 -11.90 0.31
CA GLU A 132 18.54 -12.29 0.74
C GLU A 132 18.53 -13.66 1.42
N THR A 133 17.50 -13.93 2.22
CA THR A 133 17.33 -15.17 2.99
C THR A 133 16.92 -16.35 2.11
N TYR A 134 15.99 -16.15 1.16
CA TYR A 134 15.41 -17.24 0.38
C TYR A 134 16.21 -17.56 -0.89
N ILE A 135 16.83 -16.55 -1.51
CA ILE A 135 17.51 -16.69 -2.80
C ILE A 135 19.01 -16.83 -2.59
N LYS A 136 19.50 -18.07 -2.62
CA LYS A 136 20.92 -18.40 -2.43
C LYS A 136 21.78 -18.08 -3.66
N ASP A 137 21.23 -18.20 -4.87
CA ASP A 137 21.97 -17.91 -6.10
C ASP A 137 22.15 -16.40 -6.28
N SER A 138 23.41 -15.96 -6.35
CA SER A 138 23.76 -14.54 -6.51
C SER A 138 23.28 -13.96 -7.84
N ARG A 139 23.23 -14.76 -8.92
CA ARG A 139 22.76 -14.28 -10.23
C ARG A 139 21.26 -14.04 -10.22
N GLU A 140 20.50 -15.02 -9.75
CA GLU A 140 19.04 -14.87 -9.63
C GLU A 140 18.67 -13.73 -8.67
N LYS A 141 19.38 -13.61 -7.55
CA LYS A 141 19.22 -12.50 -6.62
C LYS A 141 19.42 -11.14 -7.31
N HIS A 142 20.50 -10.98 -8.09
CA HIS A 142 20.74 -9.75 -8.82
C HIS A 142 19.65 -9.46 -9.86
N ARG A 143 19.12 -10.50 -10.53
CA ARG A 143 18.00 -10.37 -11.47
C ARG A 143 16.73 -9.87 -10.77
N LEU A 144 16.43 -10.42 -9.59
CA LEU A 144 15.24 -10.07 -8.79
C LEU A 144 15.33 -8.68 -8.15
N PHE A 145 16.50 -8.26 -7.65
CA PHE A 145 16.68 -6.89 -7.16
C PHE A 145 16.53 -5.83 -8.27
N ASN A 146 16.85 -6.20 -9.51
CA ASN A 146 16.65 -5.34 -10.69
C ASN A 146 15.39 -5.75 -11.48
N ALA A 147 14.33 -6.14 -10.78
CA ALA A 147 13.11 -6.68 -11.38
C ALA A 147 12.42 -5.72 -12.36
N ILE A 148 12.44 -4.41 -12.11
CA ILE A 148 11.86 -3.42 -13.03
C ILE A 148 12.52 -3.47 -14.41
N GLU A 149 13.83 -3.72 -14.47
CA GLU A 149 14.56 -3.82 -15.74
C GLU A 149 14.45 -5.20 -16.39
N ASN A 150 14.34 -6.25 -15.58
CA ASN A 150 14.49 -7.63 -16.02
C ASN A 150 13.18 -8.42 -16.14
N ILE A 151 12.08 -7.93 -15.57
CA ILE A 151 10.79 -8.65 -15.49
C ILE A 151 9.69 -7.77 -16.12
N PRO A 152 9.24 -8.09 -17.35
CA PRO A 152 8.33 -7.23 -18.12
C PRO A 152 7.03 -6.85 -17.39
N CYS A 153 6.43 -7.78 -16.66
CA CYS A 153 5.17 -7.51 -15.95
C CYS A 153 5.33 -6.56 -14.76
N ILE A 154 6.49 -6.60 -14.10
CA ILE A 154 6.86 -5.65 -13.06
C ILE A 154 7.16 -4.28 -13.68
N ALA A 155 7.86 -4.26 -14.82
CA ALA A 155 8.16 -3.04 -15.56
C ALA A 155 6.90 -2.28 -16.00
N GLN A 156 5.87 -2.98 -16.48
CA GLN A 156 4.60 -2.39 -16.91
C GLN A 156 3.85 -1.73 -15.74
N LYS A 157 3.77 -2.42 -14.59
CA LYS A 157 3.12 -1.89 -13.39
C LYS A 157 3.90 -0.70 -12.80
N ALA A 158 5.23 -0.79 -12.76
CA ALA A 158 6.11 0.31 -12.35
C ALA A 158 5.97 1.53 -13.28
N LYS A 159 5.87 1.32 -14.59
CA LYS A 159 5.67 2.39 -15.57
C LYS A 159 4.39 3.18 -15.31
N TRP A 160 3.27 2.50 -15.05
CA TRP A 160 2.02 3.18 -14.72
C TRP A 160 2.15 4.06 -13.47
N ALA A 161 2.80 3.55 -12.41
CA ALA A 161 3.04 4.35 -11.20
C ALA A 161 3.93 5.57 -11.49
N LEU A 162 5.04 5.39 -12.22
CA LEU A 162 5.96 6.46 -12.60
C LEU A 162 5.29 7.54 -13.47
N GLU A 163 4.38 7.16 -14.37
CA GLU A 163 3.62 8.13 -15.18
C GLU A 163 2.80 9.07 -14.28
N TRP A 164 2.13 8.54 -13.25
CA TRP A 164 1.39 9.38 -12.29
C TRP A 164 2.30 10.24 -11.42
N ILE A 165 3.44 9.70 -10.99
CA ILE A 165 4.44 10.43 -10.19
C ILE A 165 5.00 11.61 -10.99
N GLN A 166 5.30 11.41 -12.27
CA GLN A 166 5.88 12.44 -13.13
C GLN A 166 4.83 13.37 -13.75
N SER A 167 3.54 13.02 -13.64
CA SER A 167 2.46 13.79 -14.27
C SER A 167 2.29 15.18 -13.67
N SER A 168 1.95 16.15 -14.51
CA SER A 168 1.50 17.48 -14.08
C SER A 168 -0.02 17.54 -13.88
N THR A 169 -0.67 16.40 -13.65
CA THR A 169 -2.12 16.29 -13.43
C THR A 169 -2.51 16.96 -12.11
N LEU A 170 -3.80 17.10 -11.84
CA LEU A 170 -4.26 17.72 -10.59
C LEU A 170 -3.81 16.90 -9.37
N PHE A 171 -3.51 17.57 -8.25
CA PHE A 171 -3.18 16.95 -6.97
C PHE A 171 -4.21 15.89 -6.59
N ALA A 172 -5.50 16.18 -6.77
CA ALA A 172 -6.58 15.24 -6.52
C ALA A 172 -6.50 13.97 -7.40
N GLU A 173 -6.05 14.09 -8.65
CA GLU A 173 -5.89 12.94 -9.56
C GLU A 173 -4.70 12.08 -9.14
N ARG A 174 -3.56 12.73 -8.86
CA ARG A 174 -2.38 12.05 -8.31
C ARG A 174 -2.72 11.34 -7.01
N LEU A 175 -3.56 11.94 -6.17
CA LEU A 175 -3.99 11.38 -4.90
C LEU A 175 -4.84 10.12 -5.08
N VAL A 176 -5.78 10.12 -6.03
CA VAL A 176 -6.59 8.95 -6.37
C VAL A 176 -5.72 7.86 -6.98
N ALA A 177 -4.82 8.21 -7.91
CA ALA A 177 -3.90 7.25 -8.50
C ALA A 177 -2.98 6.62 -7.43
N PHE A 178 -2.45 7.42 -6.52
CA PHE A 178 -1.64 6.93 -5.41
C PHE A 178 -2.46 6.10 -4.40
N ALA A 179 -3.74 6.44 -4.20
CA ALA A 179 -4.65 5.57 -3.46
C ALA A 179 -4.97 4.26 -4.21
N CYS A 180 -4.73 4.14 -5.51
CA CYS A 180 -4.79 2.85 -6.19
C CYS A 180 -3.50 2.03 -5.99
N VAL A 181 -2.34 2.69 -5.85
CA VAL A 181 -1.05 2.03 -5.55
C VAL A 181 -0.99 1.54 -4.10
N GLU A 182 -1.36 2.41 -3.15
CA GLU A 182 -1.15 2.26 -1.70
C GLU A 182 -2.45 2.15 -0.89
N GLY A 183 -3.55 2.68 -1.42
CA GLY A 183 -4.84 2.98 -0.73
C GLY A 183 -4.72 3.76 0.53
N ILE A 184 -4.12 4.91 0.32
CA ILE A 184 -4.30 6.07 1.15
C ILE A 184 -5.77 6.52 1.08
N PHE A 185 -6.55 6.14 2.09
CA PHE A 185 -7.98 6.46 2.16
C PHE A 185 -8.28 7.91 2.61
N PHE A 186 -7.34 8.60 3.25
CA PHE A 186 -7.68 9.77 4.08
C PHE A 186 -7.52 11.11 3.38
N SER A 187 -6.54 11.24 2.50
CA SER A 187 -6.18 12.52 1.89
C SER A 187 -7.29 13.02 0.97
N GLY A 188 -8.07 12.13 0.35
CA GLY A 188 -9.26 12.48 -0.43
C GLY A 188 -10.38 13.12 0.38
N SER A 189 -10.44 12.90 1.71
CA SER A 189 -11.46 13.52 2.56
C SER A 189 -11.23 15.02 2.78
N LEU A 190 -9.99 15.49 2.56
CA LEU A 190 -9.55 16.86 2.79
C LEU A 190 -9.63 17.74 1.54
N LEU A 191 -9.88 17.14 0.38
CA LEU A 191 -10.09 17.85 -0.87
C LEU A 191 -11.42 18.60 -0.83
N GLN A 192 -11.38 19.91 -1.02
CA GLN A 192 -12.59 20.71 -1.18
C GLN A 192 -13.18 20.54 -2.58
N ASN A 193 -12.33 20.52 -3.61
CA ASN A 193 -12.69 20.27 -5.00
C ASN A 193 -12.52 18.79 -5.30
N ARG A 194 -13.63 18.05 -5.21
CA ARG A 194 -13.65 16.62 -5.57
C ARG A 194 -13.65 16.45 -7.08
N LEU A 195 -12.97 15.40 -7.54
CA LEU A 195 -12.97 15.01 -8.95
C LEU A 195 -14.36 14.53 -9.39
N GLN A 196 -14.62 14.68 -10.69
CA GLN A 196 -15.79 14.07 -11.31
C GLN A 196 -15.72 12.55 -11.20
N TRP A 197 -16.86 11.91 -10.90
CA TRP A 197 -16.92 10.48 -10.59
C TRP A 197 -16.45 9.62 -11.78
N GLU A 198 -16.68 10.08 -13.02
CA GLU A 198 -16.23 9.42 -14.25
C GLU A 198 -14.70 9.29 -14.28
N LYS A 199 -14.00 10.36 -13.87
CA LYS A 199 -12.54 10.42 -13.85
C LYS A 199 -11.97 9.48 -12.77
N VAL A 200 -12.56 9.49 -11.58
CA VAL A 200 -12.17 8.57 -10.49
C VAL A 200 -12.43 7.12 -10.88
N HIS A 201 -13.59 6.83 -11.46
CA HIS A 201 -13.93 5.49 -11.93
C HIS A 201 -13.00 5.02 -13.05
N HIS A 202 -12.51 5.93 -13.91
CA HIS A 202 -11.52 5.60 -14.93
C HIS A 202 -10.18 5.19 -14.32
N ILE A 203 -9.61 6.04 -13.44
CA ILE A 203 -8.32 5.76 -12.80
C ILE A 203 -8.36 4.43 -12.02
N VAL A 204 -9.42 4.23 -11.23
CA VAL A 204 -9.61 2.99 -10.46
C VAL A 204 -9.80 1.79 -11.38
N HIS A 205 -10.48 1.96 -12.53
CA HIS A 205 -10.67 0.88 -13.49
C HIS A 205 -9.36 0.47 -14.16
N GLU A 206 -8.55 1.42 -14.61
CA GLU A 206 -7.22 1.15 -15.17
C GLU A 206 -6.34 0.40 -14.17
N ALA A 207 -6.34 0.82 -12.90
CA ALA A 207 -5.60 0.12 -11.85
C ALA A 207 -6.09 -1.33 -11.65
N VAL A 208 -7.41 -1.57 -11.70
CA VAL A 208 -7.99 -2.92 -11.59
C VAL A 208 -7.61 -3.80 -12.78
N GLU A 209 -7.57 -3.26 -13.99
CA GLU A 209 -7.17 -4.00 -15.19
C GLU A 209 -5.70 -4.42 -15.10
N ILE A 210 -4.81 -3.49 -14.76
CA ILE A 210 -3.38 -3.75 -14.57
C ILE A 210 -3.16 -4.81 -13.48
N GLU A 211 -3.85 -4.68 -12.34
CA GLU A 211 -3.72 -5.65 -11.25
C GLU A 211 -4.25 -7.03 -11.65
N THR A 212 -5.37 -7.07 -12.37
CA THR A 212 -5.95 -8.33 -12.83
C THR A 212 -5.01 -9.02 -13.83
N GLU A 213 -4.48 -8.30 -14.82
CA GLU A 213 -3.50 -8.82 -15.77
C GLU A 213 -2.25 -9.34 -15.06
N PHE A 214 -1.72 -8.57 -14.11
CA PHE A 214 -0.53 -8.93 -13.36
C PHE A 214 -0.72 -10.23 -12.56
N VAL A 215 -1.81 -10.35 -11.79
CA VAL A 215 -2.04 -11.49 -10.89
C VAL A 215 -2.64 -12.71 -11.60
N CYS A 216 -3.39 -12.51 -12.69
CA CYS A 216 -4.06 -13.61 -13.36
C CYS A 216 -3.28 -14.15 -14.56
N GLU A 217 -2.48 -13.32 -15.23
CA GLU A 217 -1.79 -13.68 -16.48
C GLU A 217 -0.27 -13.66 -16.32
N ALA A 218 0.29 -12.56 -15.83
CA ALA A 218 1.72 -12.36 -15.87
C ALA A 218 2.47 -13.08 -14.73
N LEU A 219 1.88 -13.10 -13.54
CA LEU A 219 2.30 -13.91 -12.39
C LEU A 219 1.08 -14.66 -11.85
N PRO A 220 0.63 -15.73 -12.53
CA PRO A 220 -0.66 -16.36 -12.24
C PRO A 220 -0.75 -16.85 -10.79
N CYS A 221 -1.78 -16.39 -10.07
CA CYS A 221 -2.09 -16.89 -8.73
C CYS A 221 -2.40 -18.39 -8.71
N ALA A 222 -2.65 -19.01 -9.87
CA ALA A 222 -2.75 -20.46 -10.00
C ALA A 222 -1.48 -21.21 -9.58
N LEU A 223 -0.30 -20.57 -9.64
CA LEU A 223 0.99 -21.14 -9.23
C LEU A 223 1.04 -21.54 -7.75
N ILE A 224 0.18 -20.94 -6.93
CA ILE A 224 0.01 -21.21 -5.49
C ILE A 224 -1.36 -21.83 -5.18
N GLY A 225 -2.07 -22.32 -6.20
CA GLY A 225 -3.36 -23.00 -6.06
C GLY A 225 -4.58 -22.08 -5.93
N MET A 226 -4.47 -20.79 -6.27
CA MET A 226 -5.61 -19.87 -6.25
C MET A 226 -6.33 -19.78 -7.59
N ASN A 227 -7.64 -19.56 -7.55
CA ASN A 227 -8.46 -19.40 -8.75
C ASN A 227 -8.43 -17.95 -9.26
N SER A 228 -8.02 -17.75 -10.51
CA SER A 228 -7.92 -16.42 -11.13
C SER A 228 -9.26 -15.68 -11.23
N ALA A 229 -10.38 -16.38 -11.41
CA ALA A 229 -11.69 -15.74 -11.46
C ALA A 229 -12.11 -15.18 -10.09
N LEU A 230 -11.88 -15.95 -9.02
CA LEU A 230 -12.09 -15.46 -7.65
C LEU A 230 -11.12 -14.33 -7.30
N MET A 231 -9.87 -14.40 -7.76
CA MET A 231 -8.90 -13.33 -7.56
C MET A 231 -9.34 -12.03 -8.24
N SER A 232 -9.77 -12.10 -9.51
CA SER A 232 -10.30 -10.94 -10.24
C SER A 232 -11.54 -10.35 -9.55
N GLN A 233 -12.42 -11.20 -9.01
CA GLN A 233 -13.57 -10.74 -8.21
C GLN A 233 -13.11 -10.01 -6.94
N TYR A 234 -12.09 -10.52 -6.25
CA TYR A 234 -11.56 -9.89 -5.04
C TYR A 234 -10.91 -8.53 -5.33
N ILE A 235 -10.14 -8.39 -6.41
CA ILE A 235 -9.56 -7.11 -6.84
C ILE A 235 -10.67 -6.06 -7.06
N LYS A 236 -11.75 -6.46 -7.73
CA LYS A 236 -12.93 -5.60 -7.95
C LYS A 236 -13.64 -5.22 -6.65
N PHE A 237 -13.72 -6.15 -5.68
CA PHE A 237 -14.26 -5.88 -4.35
C PHE A 237 -13.42 -4.83 -3.60
N VAL A 238 -12.09 -4.94 -3.64
CA VAL A 238 -11.17 -3.96 -3.05
C VAL A 238 -11.34 -2.59 -3.72
N ALA A 239 -11.45 -2.55 -5.04
CA ALA A 239 -11.70 -1.31 -5.78
C ALA A 239 -13.02 -0.63 -5.39
N ASP A 240 -14.10 -1.40 -5.22
CA ASP A 240 -15.37 -0.87 -4.73
C ASP A 240 -15.26 -0.32 -3.30
N ARG A 241 -14.49 -0.98 -2.42
CA ARG A 241 -14.22 -0.46 -1.07
C ARG A 241 -13.44 0.85 -1.12
N LEU A 242 -12.44 0.97 -2.01
CA LEU A 242 -11.69 2.20 -2.23
C LEU A 242 -12.60 3.33 -2.72
N LEU A 243 -13.46 3.06 -3.70
CA LEU A 243 -14.43 4.04 -4.21
C LEU A 243 -15.36 4.54 -3.10
N VAL A 244 -15.90 3.64 -2.28
CA VAL A 244 -16.77 3.99 -1.14
C VAL A 244 -16.01 4.82 -0.10
N ALA A 245 -14.76 4.45 0.21
CA ALA A 245 -13.92 5.21 1.15
C ALA A 245 -13.63 6.63 0.65
N LEU A 246 -13.47 6.80 -0.67
CA LEU A 246 -13.32 8.11 -1.31
C LEU A 246 -14.63 8.90 -1.44
N GLY A 247 -15.77 8.29 -1.09
CA GLY A 247 -17.11 8.90 -1.13
C GLY A 247 -17.87 8.73 -2.46
N TYR A 248 -17.43 7.83 -3.34
CA TYR A 248 -18.06 7.54 -4.62
C TYR A 248 -18.90 6.27 -4.58
N GLN A 249 -19.80 6.12 -5.57
CA GLN A 249 -20.56 4.89 -5.74
C GLN A 249 -19.67 3.75 -6.25
N ARG A 250 -20.03 2.53 -5.84
CA ARG A 250 -19.41 1.29 -6.32
C ARG A 250 -19.56 1.16 -7.83
N LYS A 251 -18.53 0.62 -8.49
CA LYS A 251 -18.52 0.38 -9.94
C LYS A 251 -18.86 -1.07 -10.26
N TYR A 252 -18.28 -2.03 -9.54
CA TYR A 252 -18.36 -3.45 -9.88
C TYR A 252 -19.50 -4.18 -9.18
N ASN A 253 -19.87 -3.73 -7.98
CA ASN A 253 -20.91 -4.29 -7.12
C ASN A 253 -20.72 -5.79 -6.85
N VAL A 254 -19.49 -6.18 -6.54
CA VAL A 254 -19.13 -7.57 -6.24
C VAL A 254 -18.91 -7.79 -4.74
N GLU A 255 -19.10 -9.03 -4.30
CA GLU A 255 -18.85 -9.46 -2.92
C GLU A 255 -17.44 -10.05 -2.76
N ASN A 256 -16.94 -10.09 -1.53
CA ASN A 256 -15.66 -10.72 -1.20
C ASN A 256 -15.77 -12.25 -1.41
N PRO A 257 -14.98 -12.85 -2.33
CA PRO A 257 -15.01 -14.29 -2.56
C PRO A 257 -14.19 -15.11 -1.55
N PHE A 258 -13.46 -14.45 -0.63
CA PHE A 258 -12.55 -15.09 0.32
C PHE A 258 -12.93 -14.77 1.78
N ASP A 259 -13.72 -15.64 2.40
CA ASP A 259 -14.19 -15.49 3.79
C ASP A 259 -13.03 -15.36 4.80
N TRP A 260 -11.92 -16.06 4.54
CA TRP A 260 -10.75 -16.06 5.41
C TRP A 260 -10.00 -14.72 5.43
N MET A 261 -10.20 -13.86 4.43
CA MET A 261 -9.55 -12.54 4.38
C MET A 261 -10.16 -11.53 5.37
N GLU A 262 -11.39 -11.75 5.85
CA GLU A 262 -11.98 -10.90 6.89
C GLU A 262 -11.22 -11.00 8.22
N PHE A 263 -10.60 -12.15 8.49
CA PHE A 263 -9.84 -12.39 9.73
C PHE A 263 -8.47 -11.71 9.74
N ILE A 264 -7.91 -11.39 8.58
CA ILE A 264 -6.60 -10.72 8.47
C ILE A 264 -6.76 -9.21 8.65
N SER A 265 -7.90 -8.64 8.21
CA SER A 265 -8.26 -7.23 8.46
C SER A 265 -8.61 -6.94 9.94
N LEU A 266 -8.65 -7.96 10.81
CA LEU A 266 -9.09 -7.90 12.20
C LEU A 266 -7.97 -8.18 13.23
N GLN A 267 -6.75 -7.65 13.02
CA GLN A 267 -5.80 -7.47 14.13
C GLN A 267 -6.22 -6.31 15.04
N GLY A 268 -7.40 -6.45 15.65
CA GLY A 268 -8.08 -5.43 16.43
C GLY A 268 -9.12 -5.99 17.40
N LYS A 269 -8.97 -7.23 17.87
CA LYS A 269 -9.69 -7.72 19.06
C LYS A 269 -8.75 -8.37 20.08
N ALA A 270 -7.94 -7.52 20.71
CA ALA A 270 -7.95 -7.43 22.17
C ALA A 270 -7.62 -5.99 22.56
N ASN A 271 -8.48 -5.43 23.41
CA ASN A 271 -8.30 -4.14 24.05
C ASN A 271 -6.93 -4.09 24.74
N PHE A 272 -5.99 -3.33 24.18
CA PHE A 272 -4.70 -3.01 24.78
C PHE A 272 -4.64 -1.51 25.09
N PHE A 273 -5.50 -1.05 25.99
CA PHE A 273 -5.20 0.19 26.72
C PHE A 273 -4.34 -0.09 27.97
N GLU A 274 -3.84 -1.32 28.15
CA GLU A 274 -3.21 -1.77 29.40
C GLU A 274 -2.04 -2.73 29.20
N ARG A 275 -0.91 -2.29 28.60
CA ARG A 275 0.43 -2.64 29.12
C ARG A 275 1.58 -2.03 28.31
N ARG A 276 2.33 -1.11 28.90
CA ARG A 276 3.74 -0.95 28.55
C ARG A 276 4.58 -1.02 29.82
N VAL A 277 5.69 -1.75 29.69
CA VAL A 277 6.89 -1.84 30.53
C VAL A 277 6.66 -2.23 32.01
N GLY A 278 6.48 -3.53 32.28
CA GLY A 278 6.48 -4.06 33.66
C GLY A 278 6.36 -5.58 33.82
N ASP A 279 5.75 -6.30 32.87
CA ASP A 279 5.40 -7.72 33.11
C ASP A 279 6.47 -8.76 32.74
N TYR A 280 7.64 -8.34 32.26
CA TYR A 280 8.79 -9.25 32.13
C TYR A 280 9.44 -9.63 33.48
N GLN A 281 8.97 -9.08 34.60
CA GLN A 281 9.56 -9.32 35.93
C GLN A 281 8.87 -10.34 36.84
N LYS A 282 7.98 -11.19 36.32
CA LYS A 282 7.54 -12.38 37.08
C LYS A 282 7.48 -13.62 36.19
N SER A 283 8.66 -14.18 35.96
CA SER A 283 8.84 -15.62 35.75
C SER A 283 8.31 -16.40 36.97
N SER A 284 7.67 -17.54 36.67
CA SER A 284 7.13 -18.58 37.58
C SER A 284 5.61 -18.62 37.67
N VAL A 285 5.05 -19.75 37.25
CA VAL A 285 3.64 -20.19 37.34
C VAL A 285 2.72 -19.77 36.18
N MET A 286 2.79 -20.48 35.05
CA MET A 286 1.63 -21.02 34.29
C MET A 286 2.15 -22.00 33.21
N SER A 287 2.29 -23.29 33.57
CA SER A 287 2.73 -24.37 32.67
C SER A 287 1.57 -25.11 32.00
N SER A 288 0.50 -24.41 31.58
CA SER A 288 -0.70 -25.11 31.07
C SER A 288 -1.41 -24.41 29.91
N ILE A 289 -0.79 -23.38 29.31
CA ILE A 289 -1.24 -22.78 28.04
C ILE A 289 -0.08 -22.90 27.07
N GLN A 290 0.26 -24.14 26.69
CA GLN A 290 1.40 -24.42 25.84
C GLN A 290 1.04 -25.35 24.67
N ASP A 291 -0.21 -25.34 24.20
CA ASP A 291 -0.61 -26.12 23.01
C ASP A 291 -1.33 -25.31 21.93
N GLY A 292 -1.61 -24.01 22.14
CA GLY A 292 -2.37 -23.19 21.18
C GLY A 292 -1.61 -22.02 20.54
N CYS A 293 -0.34 -21.81 20.91
CA CYS A 293 0.41 -20.59 20.53
C CYS A 293 1.79 -20.87 19.92
N LYS A 294 2.01 -22.09 19.42
CA LYS A 294 3.26 -22.50 18.77
C LYS A 294 2.96 -23.06 17.37
N GLU A 295 2.68 -22.18 16.41
CA GLU A 295 2.94 -22.40 14.97
C GLU A 295 2.49 -21.19 14.15
N PHE A 296 3.37 -20.19 14.06
CA PHE A 296 3.34 -19.20 12.98
C PHE A 296 4.36 -19.62 11.91
N CYS A 297 4.09 -20.76 11.25
CA CYS A 297 4.90 -21.30 10.16
C CYS A 297 4.42 -20.77 8.79
N LEU A 298 5.31 -20.83 7.78
CA LEU A 298 5.09 -20.32 6.40
C LEU A 298 3.80 -20.82 5.73
N GLN A 299 3.18 -21.90 6.24
CA GLN A 299 1.84 -22.35 5.83
C GLN A 299 0.74 -21.30 6.07
N ASN A 300 0.79 -20.54 7.18
CA ASN A 300 -0.09 -19.39 7.40
C ASN A 300 0.38 -18.13 6.65
N ARG A 301 1.64 -18.12 6.15
CA ARG A 301 2.19 -17.05 5.30
C ARG A 301 1.90 -17.21 3.81
N ARG A 302 1.42 -18.37 3.34
CA ARG A 302 0.89 -18.51 1.96
C ARG A 302 -0.28 -17.55 1.74
N GLY A 303 -1.16 -17.47 2.73
CA GLY A 303 -2.23 -16.47 2.80
C GLY A 303 -1.67 -15.05 2.98
N LEU A 304 -0.71 -14.80 3.88
CA LEU A 304 -0.17 -13.45 4.12
C LEU A 304 0.75 -12.89 3.02
N LEU A 305 1.43 -13.68 2.20
CA LEU A 305 2.18 -13.19 1.03
C LEU A 305 1.24 -12.82 -0.10
N VAL A 306 0.17 -13.60 -0.30
CA VAL A 306 -0.95 -13.28 -1.20
C VAL A 306 -1.75 -12.10 -0.69
N VAL A 307 -1.99 -12.04 0.61
CA VAL A 307 -2.76 -10.97 1.25
C VAL A 307 -1.88 -9.74 1.30
N GLY A 308 -0.61 -9.79 1.66
CA GLY A 308 0.33 -8.68 1.47
C GLY A 308 0.41 -8.22 0.01
N PHE A 309 0.34 -9.14 -0.96
CA PHE A 309 0.26 -8.88 -2.40
C PHE A 309 -1.05 -8.20 -2.85
N ILE A 310 -2.16 -8.38 -2.12
CA ILE A 310 -3.47 -7.78 -2.45
C ILE A 310 -3.93 -6.73 -1.40
N THR A 311 -3.23 -6.61 -0.28
CA THR A 311 -3.54 -5.83 0.93
C THR A 311 -2.33 -5.09 1.48
N THR A 312 -1.32 -4.77 0.66
CA THR A 312 -0.47 -3.58 0.90
C THR A 312 -1.33 -2.36 1.31
N LEU A 313 -2.58 -2.41 0.90
CA LEU A 313 -3.71 -1.51 1.05
C LEU A 313 -4.58 -1.52 2.33
N GLN A 314 -4.47 -2.48 3.29
CA GLN A 314 -5.44 -2.52 4.42
C GLN A 314 -4.89 -2.54 5.85
N CYS A 315 -3.61 -2.80 6.07
CA CYS A 315 -3.07 -2.90 7.44
C CYS A 315 -1.68 -2.26 7.64
N ARG A 316 -1.25 -1.33 6.78
CA ARG A 316 0.08 -0.71 6.90
C ARG A 316 0.17 0.54 7.79
N CYS A 317 -0.92 0.99 8.42
CA CYS A 317 -0.94 1.98 9.52
C CYS A 317 -2.22 1.87 10.39
#